data_AF-A0A2P1VPD6-F1
#
_entry.id   AF-A0A2P1VPD6-F1
#
_cell.length_a   1.000
_cell.length_b   1.000
_cell.length_c   1.000
_cell.angle_alpha   90.00
_cell.angle_beta   90.00
_cell.angle_gamma   90.00
#
_symmetry.space_group_name_H-M   'P 1'
#
loop_
_entity.id
_entity.type
_entity.pdbx_description
1 polymer ?
#
loop_
_entity_poly.entity_id
_entity_poly.type
_entity_poly.pdbx_seq_one_letter_code
_entity_poly.pdbx_strand_id
1 'polypeptide(L)'
;MRLGWLGIVIGCLCWQPVHAARIKDVAVVEGVRSNQLVGYGLVVGLTGTGEKSPFTEQSFKAMLQNFGIQIPANVKPKINNVAAVAVTAELPPFTKQGQTVDVTVSSLGEAKSLRGGMLLQTMLKGLDGQVYAVAQGSLVVGGFSAEGNDGSKVQANTPTVGRIPNGATVEQEVPTPFDRGDFITYNLHSADFTSARRMAEAINDTLGGQIAQAVDGTSIRVRAPRDATERVNFLSTVENIDFDPAEEAAKIVVNSRTGTIVVGQNVRLRPAAITHGGLTVTINENLNVSQPNPLSQGQTVVTPQSNVQVDQNKSKMVKFDPGVTLDDLVRAVNDIGAGPSDVMAILEALKQAGAIQGELVVI
;
A
#
# COMPACT_ATOMS: atom_id res chain seq x y z
N MET A 1 -66.31 -23.28 -20.42
CA MET A 1 -65.13 -23.93 -19.78
C MET A 1 -63.91 -23.07 -20.05
N ARG A 2 -63.38 -22.43 -19.01
CA ARG A 2 -62.17 -21.59 -19.06
C ARG A 2 -61.11 -22.19 -18.13
N LEU A 3 -59.87 -22.06 -18.58
CA LEU A 3 -58.61 -21.98 -17.83
C LEU A 3 -58.00 -23.26 -17.23
N GLY A 4 -56.71 -23.42 -17.54
CA GLY A 4 -55.78 -24.33 -16.88
C GLY A 4 -54.35 -24.17 -17.41
N TRP A 5 -53.84 -22.93 -17.48
CA TRP A 5 -52.41 -22.66 -17.69
C TRP A 5 -51.71 -22.75 -16.33
N LEU A 6 -50.99 -23.84 -16.10
CA LEU A 6 -50.12 -24.01 -14.94
C LEU A 6 -48.74 -23.44 -15.31
N GLY A 7 -48.47 -22.20 -14.91
CA GLY A 7 -47.15 -21.59 -15.00
C GLY A 7 -46.26 -22.08 -13.87
N ILE A 8 -45.19 -22.80 -14.21
CA ILE A 8 -44.11 -23.15 -13.30
C ILE A 8 -43.28 -21.88 -13.06
N VAL A 9 -43.36 -21.34 -11.84
CA VAL A 9 -42.49 -20.26 -11.37
C VAL A 9 -41.12 -20.88 -11.06
N ILE A 10 -40.15 -20.65 -11.94
CA ILE A 10 -38.73 -20.92 -11.70
C ILE A 10 -38.24 -19.84 -10.73
N GLY A 11 -37.95 -20.25 -9.48
CA GLY A 11 -37.31 -19.40 -8.49
C GLY A 11 -35.90 -19.05 -8.94
N CYS A 12 -35.66 -17.79 -9.27
CA CYS A 12 -34.33 -17.24 -9.51
C CYS A 12 -33.62 -17.18 -8.14
N LEU A 13 -32.78 -18.17 -7.84
CA LEU A 13 -31.81 -18.10 -6.76
C LEU A 13 -30.80 -17.02 -7.15
N CYS A 14 -30.93 -15.84 -6.53
CA CYS A 14 -29.89 -14.83 -6.58
C CYS A 14 -28.62 -15.39 -5.92
N TRP A 15 -27.68 -15.88 -6.72
CA TRP A 15 -26.31 -16.10 -6.26
C TRP A 15 -25.71 -14.75 -5.90
N GLN A 16 -25.60 -14.45 -4.61
CA GLN A 16 -24.74 -13.38 -4.17
C GLN A 16 -23.29 -13.82 -4.42
N PRO A 17 -22.44 -12.97 -5.03
CA PRO A 17 -21.04 -13.28 -5.17
C PRO A 17 -20.43 -13.39 -3.77
N VAL A 18 -20.01 -14.59 -3.40
CA VAL A 18 -19.12 -14.80 -2.25
C VAL A 18 -17.77 -14.23 -2.65
N HIS A 19 -17.34 -13.15 -2.01
CA HIS A 19 -16.04 -12.53 -2.24
C HIS A 19 -14.95 -13.35 -1.54
N ALA A 20 -14.63 -14.51 -2.11
CA ALA A 20 -13.50 -15.29 -1.62
C ALA A 20 -12.19 -14.59 -2.01
N ALA A 21 -11.30 -14.44 -1.04
CA ALA A 21 -9.96 -13.94 -1.24
C ALA A 21 -8.97 -15.11 -1.20
N ARG A 22 -7.95 -15.07 -2.07
CA ARG A 22 -6.87 -16.06 -2.04
C ARG A 22 -5.93 -15.73 -0.89
N ILE A 23 -5.40 -16.77 -0.25
CA ILE A 23 -4.43 -16.61 0.84
C ILE A 23 -3.25 -15.70 0.45
N LYS A 24 -2.71 -15.83 -0.78
CA LYS A 24 -1.60 -14.98 -1.26
C LYS A 24 -1.92 -13.50 -1.41
N ASP A 25 -3.21 -13.14 -1.49
CA ASP A 25 -3.63 -11.74 -1.63
C ASP A 25 -3.78 -11.06 -0.25
N VAL A 26 -3.92 -11.84 0.83
CA VAL A 26 -4.21 -11.34 2.19
C VAL A 26 -3.15 -11.69 3.23
N ALA A 27 -2.20 -12.57 2.92
CA ALA A 27 -1.16 -13.01 3.83
C ALA A 27 0.20 -13.15 3.14
N VAL A 28 1.26 -13.02 3.93
CA VAL A 28 2.66 -13.25 3.53
C VAL A 28 3.31 -14.30 4.41
N VAL A 29 4.27 -15.04 3.86
CA VAL A 29 5.05 -16.01 4.64
C VAL A 29 6.03 -15.28 5.57
N GLU A 30 6.05 -15.67 6.84
CA GLU A 30 6.98 -15.14 7.82
C GLU A 30 8.43 -15.36 7.39
N GLY A 31 9.24 -14.29 7.45
CA GLY A 31 10.66 -14.34 7.06
C GLY A 31 10.92 -14.25 5.56
N VAL A 32 9.90 -14.29 4.72
CA VAL A 32 9.99 -14.02 3.27
C VAL A 32 9.81 -12.52 3.06
N ARG A 33 10.93 -11.80 2.95
CA ARG A 33 10.93 -10.34 2.76
C ARG A 33 12.02 -9.90 1.79
N SER A 34 11.78 -8.76 1.16
CA SER A 34 12.84 -8.01 0.49
C SER A 34 13.85 -7.48 1.50
N ASN A 35 15.12 -7.40 1.09
CA ASN A 35 16.19 -6.85 1.91
C ASN A 35 16.78 -5.61 1.23
N GLN A 36 16.96 -4.54 1.99
CA GLN A 36 17.57 -3.32 1.47
C GLN A 36 19.07 -3.45 1.45
N LEU A 37 19.68 -3.07 0.33
CA LEU A 37 21.11 -3.01 0.15
C LEU A 37 21.55 -1.56 -0.03
N VAL A 38 22.68 -1.22 0.57
CA VAL A 38 23.29 0.11 0.47
C VAL A 38 24.76 0.00 0.08
N GLY A 39 25.20 0.89 -0.79
CA GLY A 39 26.59 1.02 -1.22
C GLY A 39 27.01 2.47 -1.33
N TYR A 40 28.32 2.68 -1.32
CA TYR A 40 28.96 3.96 -1.58
C TYR A 40 29.80 3.82 -2.84
N GLY A 41 29.51 4.65 -3.84
CA GLY A 41 30.10 4.54 -5.16
C GLY A 41 30.59 5.87 -5.72
N LEU A 42 31.19 5.79 -6.90
CA LEU A 42 31.59 6.94 -7.70
C LEU A 42 30.90 6.88 -9.05
N VAL A 43 30.28 7.99 -9.45
CA VAL A 43 29.79 8.19 -10.82
C VAL A 43 30.81 9.03 -11.57
N VAL A 44 31.20 8.57 -12.76
CA VAL A 44 32.17 9.23 -13.65
C VAL A 44 31.53 9.59 -15.00
N GLY A 45 32.21 10.41 -15.78
CA GLY A 45 31.75 10.79 -17.14
C GLY A 45 30.74 11.93 -17.15
N LEU A 46 30.58 12.64 -16.04
CA LEU A 46 29.67 13.79 -15.96
C LEU A 46 30.20 14.99 -16.77
N THR A 47 29.30 15.71 -17.44
CA THR A 47 29.63 16.87 -18.30
C THR A 47 29.87 18.14 -17.47
N GLY A 48 30.87 18.12 -16.58
CA GLY A 48 31.21 19.25 -15.72
C GLY A 48 30.22 19.50 -14.57
N THR A 49 29.29 18.57 -14.33
CA THR A 49 28.28 18.61 -13.26
C THR A 49 28.67 17.79 -12.03
N GLY A 50 29.90 17.29 -11.98
CA GLY A 50 30.46 16.59 -10.82
C GLY A 50 30.72 17.52 -9.64
N GLU A 51 31.43 16.98 -8.65
CA GLU A 51 31.58 17.58 -7.33
C GLU A 51 33.05 17.89 -7.00
N LYS A 52 33.29 18.93 -6.19
CA LYS A 52 34.62 19.33 -5.70
C LYS A 52 34.80 19.13 -4.19
N SER A 53 33.92 18.37 -3.56
CA SER A 53 33.97 18.19 -2.11
C SER A 53 35.21 17.38 -1.68
N PRO A 54 35.68 17.60 -0.44
CA PRO A 54 36.81 16.85 0.10
C PRO A 54 36.57 15.32 0.13
N PHE A 55 35.33 14.89 0.35
CA PHE A 55 35.00 13.46 0.38
C PHE A 55 35.07 12.82 -1.02
N THR A 56 34.58 13.50 -2.06
CA THR A 56 34.68 12.98 -3.45
C THR A 56 36.14 12.92 -3.89
N GLU A 57 36.98 13.89 -3.50
CA GLU A 57 38.43 13.85 -3.75
C GLU A 57 39.10 12.66 -3.07
N GLN A 58 38.79 12.43 -1.78
CA GLN A 58 39.36 11.32 -1.02
C GLN A 58 38.94 9.97 -1.59
N SER A 59 37.67 9.80 -1.93
CA SER A 59 37.16 8.55 -2.51
C SER A 59 37.74 8.26 -3.88
N PHE A 60 37.90 9.29 -4.72
CA PHE A 60 38.56 9.14 -6.01
C PHE A 60 40.04 8.77 -5.86
N LYS A 61 40.76 9.36 -4.89
CA LYS A 61 42.14 8.98 -4.56
C LYS A 61 42.22 7.53 -4.09
N ALA A 62 41.35 7.11 -3.17
CA ALA A 62 41.30 5.74 -2.66
C ALA A 62 41.01 4.73 -3.78
N MET A 63 40.09 5.06 -4.68
CA MET A 63 39.81 4.24 -5.87
C MET A 63 41.07 4.06 -6.73
N LEU A 64 41.77 5.15 -7.06
CA LEU A 64 43.00 5.08 -7.86
C LEU A 64 44.08 4.25 -7.18
N GLN A 65 44.22 4.37 -5.85
CA GLN A 65 45.13 3.54 -5.07
C GLN A 65 44.78 2.06 -5.13
N ASN A 66 43.49 1.70 -5.08
CA ASN A 66 43.03 0.31 -5.24
C ASN A 66 43.36 -0.26 -6.64
N PHE A 67 43.46 0.61 -7.65
CA PHE A 67 43.95 0.24 -8.99
C PHE A 67 45.48 0.30 -9.14
N GLY A 68 46.23 0.49 -8.04
CA GLY A 68 47.69 0.55 -8.05
C GLY A 68 48.26 1.89 -8.52
N ILE A 69 47.43 2.92 -8.71
CA ILE A 69 47.85 4.25 -9.15
C ILE A 69 48.14 5.12 -7.92
N GLN A 70 49.40 5.49 -7.73
CA GLN A 70 49.82 6.35 -6.62
C GLN A 70 49.72 7.83 -7.00
N ILE A 71 48.91 8.58 -6.25
CA ILE A 71 48.86 10.04 -6.35
C ILE A 71 49.69 10.63 -5.21
N PRO A 72 50.70 11.48 -5.50
CA PRO A 72 51.44 12.18 -4.45
C PRO A 72 50.51 13.04 -3.59
N ALA A 73 50.75 13.12 -2.28
CA ALA A 73 49.88 13.81 -1.32
C ALA A 73 49.58 15.28 -1.69
N ASN A 74 50.53 15.95 -2.36
CA ASN A 74 50.43 17.36 -2.75
C ASN A 74 49.65 17.60 -4.05
N VAL A 75 49.23 16.53 -4.75
CA VAL A 75 48.50 16.64 -6.01
C VAL A 75 46.99 16.51 -5.75
N LYS A 76 46.25 17.54 -6.18
CA LYS A 76 44.78 17.53 -6.17
C LYS A 76 44.26 17.09 -7.54
N PRO A 77 43.55 15.96 -7.66
CA PRO A 77 42.99 15.51 -8.92
C PRO A 77 41.86 16.45 -9.36
N LYS A 78 41.73 16.67 -10.68
CA LYS A 78 40.61 17.42 -11.24
C LYS A 78 39.40 16.49 -11.35
N ILE A 79 38.41 16.67 -10.48
CA ILE A 79 37.25 15.77 -10.33
C ILE A 79 35.91 16.38 -10.78
N ASN A 80 35.93 17.39 -11.65
CA ASN A 80 34.72 18.09 -12.10
C ASN A 80 33.71 17.20 -12.87
N ASN A 81 34.14 16.00 -13.27
CA ASN A 81 33.35 14.99 -13.98
C ASN A 81 33.05 13.74 -13.12
N VAL A 82 33.27 13.84 -11.81
CA VAL A 82 33.07 12.75 -10.84
C VAL A 82 32.15 13.22 -9.72
N ALA A 83 31.28 12.33 -9.24
CA ALA A 83 30.46 12.58 -8.06
C ALA A 83 30.47 11.35 -7.14
N ALA A 84 30.56 11.57 -5.83
CA ALA A 84 30.29 10.52 -4.86
C ALA A 84 28.80 10.31 -4.69
N VAL A 85 28.38 9.05 -4.67
CA VAL A 85 26.98 8.67 -4.68
C VAL A 85 26.67 7.61 -3.64
N ALA A 86 25.45 7.71 -3.10
CA ALA A 86 24.80 6.62 -2.39
C ALA A 86 24.09 5.75 -3.42
N VAL A 87 24.27 4.45 -3.28
CA VAL A 87 23.67 3.45 -4.16
C VAL A 87 22.76 2.59 -3.32
N THR A 88 21.49 2.51 -3.68
CA THR A 88 20.51 1.67 -2.98
C THR A 88 19.88 0.68 -3.94
N ALA A 89 19.63 -0.53 -3.45
CA ALA A 89 18.88 -1.54 -4.18
C ALA A 89 17.96 -2.28 -3.22
N GLU A 90 16.86 -2.78 -3.75
CA GLU A 90 16.01 -3.72 -3.05
C GLU A 90 16.31 -5.11 -3.61
N LEU A 91 16.68 -6.05 -2.74
CA LEU A 91 16.91 -7.45 -3.07
C LEU A 91 15.65 -8.25 -2.76
N PRO A 92 14.87 -8.68 -3.77
CA PRO A 92 13.66 -9.47 -3.54
C PRO A 92 13.98 -10.80 -2.84
N PRO A 93 13.01 -11.38 -2.13
CA PRO A 93 13.20 -12.71 -1.55
C PRO A 93 13.43 -13.75 -2.66
N PHE A 94 14.18 -14.80 -2.33
CA PHE A 94 14.53 -15.91 -3.24
C PHE A 94 15.34 -15.53 -4.49
N THR A 95 15.82 -14.29 -4.59
CA THR A 95 16.72 -13.87 -5.67
C THR A 95 18.00 -14.72 -5.62
N LYS A 96 18.39 -15.23 -6.78
CA LYS A 96 19.52 -16.17 -6.92
C LYS A 96 20.79 -15.49 -7.38
N GLN A 97 21.93 -16.10 -7.08
CA GLN A 97 23.22 -15.63 -7.58
C GLN A 97 23.19 -15.53 -9.11
N GLY A 98 23.73 -14.43 -9.65
CA GLY A 98 23.73 -14.11 -11.08
C GLY A 98 22.46 -13.43 -11.59
N GLN A 99 21.38 -13.35 -10.81
CA GLN A 99 20.23 -12.53 -11.17
C GLN A 99 20.56 -11.05 -10.97
N THR A 100 19.84 -10.20 -11.72
CA THR A 100 20.02 -8.77 -11.67
C THR A 100 18.89 -8.08 -10.92
N VAL A 101 19.22 -7.01 -10.21
CA VAL A 101 18.25 -6.12 -9.55
C VAL A 101 18.47 -4.67 -9.95
N ASP A 102 17.41 -3.89 -9.86
CA ASP A 102 17.45 -2.47 -10.14
C ASP A 102 18.15 -1.70 -9.03
N VAL A 103 18.84 -0.64 -9.43
CA VAL A 103 19.63 0.18 -8.52
C VAL A 103 19.24 1.64 -8.68
N THR A 104 19.08 2.32 -7.54
CA THR A 104 18.92 3.77 -7.48
C THR A 104 20.22 4.40 -7.00
N VAL A 105 20.64 5.45 -7.69
CA VAL A 105 21.89 6.16 -7.44
C VAL A 105 21.57 7.61 -7.16
N SER A 106 22.02 8.11 -6.00
CA SER A 106 21.75 9.46 -5.54
C SER A 106 23.06 10.17 -5.20
N SER A 107 23.23 11.41 -5.67
CA SER A 107 24.37 12.24 -5.26
C SER A 107 24.36 12.43 -3.74
N LEU A 108 25.50 12.18 -3.09
CA LEU A 108 25.69 12.50 -1.66
C LEU A 108 26.10 13.96 -1.44
N GLY A 109 26.49 14.63 -2.51
CA GLY A 109 27.13 15.92 -2.47
C GLY A 109 26.54 16.94 -3.41
N GLU A 110 27.36 17.93 -3.76
CA GLU A 110 26.95 19.11 -4.53
C GLU A 110 26.88 18.89 -6.06
N ALA A 111 26.86 17.64 -6.54
CA ALA A 111 26.75 17.37 -7.97
C ALA A 111 25.46 18.00 -8.54
N LYS A 112 25.59 18.76 -9.63
CA LYS A 112 24.45 19.46 -10.24
C LYS A 112 23.53 18.53 -11.03
N SER A 113 24.10 17.47 -11.58
CA SER A 113 23.37 16.44 -12.31
C SER A 113 24.20 15.17 -12.43
N LEU A 114 23.54 14.02 -12.35
CA LEU A 114 24.12 12.70 -12.64
C LEU A 114 23.90 12.25 -14.11
N ARG A 115 23.31 13.10 -14.95
CA ARG A 115 22.96 12.74 -16.33
C ARG A 115 24.21 12.42 -17.14
N GLY A 116 24.15 11.34 -17.90
CA GLY A 116 25.27 10.88 -18.74
C GLY A 116 26.40 10.23 -17.94
N GLY A 117 26.26 10.13 -16.61
CA GLY A 117 27.23 9.48 -15.77
C GLY A 117 27.16 7.96 -15.87
N MET A 118 28.26 7.32 -15.48
CA MET A 118 28.40 5.88 -15.29
C MET A 118 28.81 5.59 -13.86
N LEU A 119 28.05 4.74 -13.17
CA LEU A 119 28.39 4.20 -11.86
C LEU A 119 29.52 3.19 -12.05
N LEU A 120 30.63 3.42 -11.34
CA LEU A 120 31.70 2.46 -11.21
C LEU A 120 31.31 1.32 -10.27
N GLN A 121 31.94 0.16 -10.45
CA GLN A 121 31.70 -1.04 -9.65
C GLN A 121 31.61 -0.71 -8.16
N THR A 122 30.42 -0.94 -7.59
CA THR A 122 30.09 -0.58 -6.21
C THR A 122 29.51 -1.80 -5.52
N MET A 123 30.12 -2.20 -4.39
CA MET A 123 29.60 -3.29 -3.57
C MET A 123 28.40 -2.81 -2.76
N LEU A 124 27.28 -3.53 -2.85
CA LEU A 124 26.06 -3.27 -2.09
C LEU A 124 25.98 -4.21 -0.89
N LYS A 125 25.87 -3.63 0.29
CA LYS A 125 25.89 -4.33 1.56
C LYS A 125 24.52 -4.38 2.21
N GLY A 126 24.22 -5.48 2.89
CA GLY A 126 23.07 -5.58 3.78
C GLY A 126 23.32 -4.89 5.12
N LEU A 127 22.33 -4.93 6.00
CA LEU A 127 22.41 -4.40 7.36
C LEU A 127 23.43 -5.13 8.25
N ASP A 128 23.81 -6.34 7.87
CA ASP A 128 24.84 -7.16 8.51
C ASP A 128 26.27 -6.81 8.03
N GLY A 129 26.41 -5.90 7.07
CA GLY A 129 27.68 -5.48 6.49
C GLY A 129 28.26 -6.43 5.42
N GLN A 130 27.59 -7.54 5.12
CA GLN A 130 28.00 -8.47 4.07
C GLN A 130 27.60 -7.94 2.69
N VAL A 131 28.39 -8.27 1.66
CA VAL A 131 28.11 -7.88 0.27
C VAL A 131 27.17 -8.89 -0.36
N TYR A 132 26.00 -8.45 -0.78
CA TYR A 132 25.00 -9.32 -1.44
C TYR A 132 24.92 -9.10 -2.94
N ALA A 133 25.26 -7.90 -3.41
CA ALA A 133 25.21 -7.57 -4.82
C ALA A 133 26.32 -6.57 -5.20
N VAL A 134 26.66 -6.54 -6.49
CA VAL A 134 27.62 -5.61 -7.07
C VAL A 134 26.92 -4.80 -8.15
N ALA A 135 26.92 -3.47 -7.99
CA ALA A 135 26.28 -2.53 -8.89
C ALA A 135 27.27 -1.85 -9.84
N GLN A 136 26.90 -1.71 -11.11
CA GLN A 136 27.64 -0.96 -12.12
C GLN A 136 26.72 -0.61 -13.29
N GLY A 137 26.96 0.52 -13.96
CA GLY A 137 26.29 0.79 -15.24
C GLY A 137 26.06 2.26 -15.53
N SER A 138 25.53 2.54 -16.73
CA SER A 138 25.14 3.88 -17.15
C SER A 138 23.86 4.31 -16.44
N LEU A 139 23.83 5.55 -15.94
CA LEU A 139 22.66 6.08 -15.23
C LEU A 139 21.62 6.61 -16.21
N VAL A 140 20.36 6.23 -15.97
CA VAL A 140 19.19 6.86 -16.56
C VAL A 140 18.65 7.87 -15.56
N VAL A 141 18.76 9.16 -15.86
CA VAL A 141 18.27 10.25 -15.01
C VAL A 141 16.98 10.79 -15.61
N GLY A 142 15.87 10.62 -14.88
CA GLY A 142 14.59 11.21 -15.24
C GLY A 142 14.56 12.68 -14.80
N GLY A 143 14.50 13.60 -15.74
CA GLY A 143 14.31 15.02 -15.45
C GLY A 143 14.99 15.93 -16.46
N PHE A 144 14.46 17.14 -16.61
CA PHE A 144 15.02 18.22 -17.42
C PHE A 144 15.04 19.50 -16.59
N SER A 145 16.21 20.12 -16.49
CA SER A 145 16.39 21.44 -15.91
C SER A 145 16.89 22.36 -17.02
N ALA A 146 16.07 23.34 -17.39
CA ALA A 146 16.49 24.46 -18.23
C ALA A 146 16.45 25.75 -17.41
N GLU A 147 17.50 26.54 -17.54
CA GLU A 147 17.61 27.89 -17.00
C GLU A 147 17.59 28.84 -18.19
N GLY A 148 16.57 29.71 -18.25
CA GLY A 148 16.48 30.78 -19.23
C GLY A 148 17.48 31.89 -18.90
N ASN A 149 17.93 32.61 -19.93
CA ASN A 149 18.82 33.78 -19.76
C ASN A 149 18.15 34.93 -18.98
N ASP A 150 16.84 34.85 -18.74
CA ASP A 150 16.02 35.75 -17.93
C ASP A 150 15.92 35.32 -16.46
N GLY A 151 16.58 34.22 -16.06
CA GLY A 151 16.54 33.66 -14.71
C GLY A 151 15.36 32.72 -14.44
N SER A 152 14.53 32.42 -15.45
CA SER A 152 13.45 31.44 -15.30
C SER A 152 14.00 30.02 -15.24
N LYS A 153 13.58 29.23 -14.23
CA LYS A 153 13.97 27.83 -14.06
C LYS A 153 12.76 26.93 -14.22
N VAL A 154 12.80 26.05 -15.22
CA VAL A 154 11.86 24.93 -15.33
C VAL A 154 12.59 23.69 -14.88
N GLN A 155 12.23 23.16 -13.71
CA GLN A 155 12.76 21.91 -13.18
C GLN A 155 11.63 20.89 -13.10
N ALA A 156 11.63 19.94 -14.02
CA ALA A 156 10.83 18.73 -13.92
C ALA A 156 11.76 17.59 -13.46
N ASN A 157 11.45 17.00 -12.30
CA ASN A 157 12.23 15.96 -11.58
C ASN A 157 13.61 16.39 -11.05
N THR A 158 14.21 15.54 -10.21
CA THR A 158 15.49 15.76 -9.52
C THR A 158 16.68 15.23 -10.35
N PRO A 159 17.51 16.08 -10.96
CA PRO A 159 18.60 15.65 -11.85
C PRO A 159 19.79 14.98 -11.12
N THR A 160 19.74 14.94 -9.79
CA THR A 160 20.74 14.38 -8.88
C THR A 160 20.45 12.93 -8.47
N VAL A 161 19.38 12.33 -8.99
CA VAL A 161 19.00 10.94 -8.79
C VAL A 161 18.89 10.24 -10.14
N GLY A 162 19.48 9.07 -10.27
CA GLY A 162 19.40 8.22 -11.45
C GLY A 162 19.06 6.78 -11.08
N ARG A 163 18.55 6.03 -12.05
CA ARG A 163 18.31 4.58 -11.92
C ARG A 163 19.15 3.83 -12.93
N ILE A 164 19.61 2.65 -12.56
CA ILE A 164 20.25 1.68 -13.44
C ILE A 164 19.38 0.43 -13.42
N PRO A 165 18.51 0.23 -14.42
CA PRO A 165 17.72 -0.98 -14.54
C PRO A 165 18.64 -2.20 -14.68
N ASN A 166 18.39 -3.26 -13.93
CA ASN A 166 19.24 -4.46 -13.85
C ASN A 166 20.72 -4.13 -13.57
N GLY A 167 20.97 -3.04 -12.85
CA GLY A 167 22.30 -2.47 -12.63
C GLY A 167 23.14 -3.16 -11.57
N ALA A 168 22.55 -4.03 -10.75
CA ALA A 168 23.29 -4.84 -9.78
C ALA A 168 23.14 -6.32 -10.06
N THR A 169 24.24 -7.06 -9.99
CA THR A 169 24.25 -8.53 -10.04
C THR A 169 24.34 -9.07 -8.63
N VAL A 170 23.50 -10.04 -8.30
CA VAL A 170 23.49 -10.70 -7.00
C VAL A 170 24.64 -11.69 -6.90
N GLU A 171 25.49 -11.51 -5.90
CA GLU A 171 26.65 -12.37 -5.63
C GLU A 171 26.39 -13.38 -4.51
N GLN A 172 25.49 -13.05 -3.58
CA GLN A 172 25.18 -13.89 -2.43
C GLN A 172 23.67 -13.93 -2.17
N GLU A 173 23.16 -15.12 -1.88
CA GLU A 173 21.76 -15.31 -1.46
C GLU A 173 21.57 -14.92 0.00
N VAL A 174 20.40 -14.37 0.34
CA VAL A 174 20.02 -14.15 1.73
C VAL A 174 19.51 -15.47 2.31
N PRO A 175 20.11 -15.98 3.40
CA PRO A 175 19.59 -17.17 4.07
C PRO A 175 18.15 -16.92 4.53
N THR A 176 17.20 -17.71 4.03
CA THR A 176 15.80 -17.62 4.45
C THR A 176 15.48 -18.76 5.43
N PRO A 177 14.68 -18.50 6.50
CA PRO A 177 14.21 -19.57 7.38
C PRO A 177 13.18 -20.47 6.68
N PHE A 178 12.75 -20.12 5.46
CA PHE A 178 11.76 -20.85 4.66
C PHE A 178 12.09 -22.34 4.48
N ASP A 179 13.37 -22.68 4.28
CA ASP A 179 13.80 -24.07 4.05
C ASP A 179 13.95 -24.89 5.34
N ARG A 180 13.67 -24.30 6.51
CA ARG A 180 13.97 -24.90 7.82
C ARG A 180 12.72 -25.11 8.66
N GLY A 181 12.71 -26.18 9.46
CA GLY A 181 11.68 -26.47 10.45
C GLY A 181 10.47 -27.25 9.93
N ASP A 182 9.57 -27.60 10.84
CA ASP A 182 8.36 -28.40 10.57
C ASP A 182 7.14 -27.55 10.20
N PHE A 183 7.27 -26.23 10.27
CA PHE A 183 6.18 -25.29 10.14
C PHE A 183 6.55 -24.11 9.25
N ILE A 184 5.55 -23.59 8.55
CA ILE A 184 5.55 -22.31 7.87
C ILE A 184 4.52 -21.43 8.58
N THR A 185 4.91 -20.23 8.97
CA THR A 185 3.97 -19.24 9.52
C THR A 185 3.56 -18.29 8.40
N TYR A 186 2.26 -18.00 8.32
CA TYR A 186 1.71 -16.95 7.48
C TYR A 186 1.25 -15.80 8.37
N ASN A 187 1.52 -14.57 7.94
CA ASN A 187 1.10 -13.35 8.60
C ASN A 187 0.08 -12.63 7.71
N LEU A 188 -1.12 -12.41 8.22
CA LEU A 188 -2.13 -11.57 7.56
C LEU A 188 -1.63 -10.13 7.41
N HIS A 189 -2.00 -9.47 6.31
CA HIS A 189 -1.74 -8.05 6.11
C HIS A 189 -2.47 -7.18 7.14
N SER A 190 -3.69 -7.59 7.50
CA SER A 190 -4.55 -6.94 8.48
C SER A 190 -4.80 -7.92 9.63
N ALA A 191 -4.47 -7.51 10.86
CA ALA A 191 -4.70 -8.33 12.05
C ALA A 191 -6.21 -8.48 12.32
N ASP A 192 -6.72 -9.69 12.27
CA ASP A 192 -8.09 -10.06 12.63
C ASP A 192 -8.21 -11.54 13.03
N PHE A 193 -8.72 -11.78 14.24
CA PHE A 193 -8.86 -13.14 14.79
C PHE A 193 -9.84 -14.02 14.01
N THR A 194 -10.89 -13.43 13.46
CA THR A 194 -11.89 -14.18 12.71
C THR A 194 -11.31 -14.67 11.38
N SER A 195 -10.58 -13.79 10.68
CA SER A 195 -9.87 -14.07 9.43
C SER A 195 -8.77 -15.10 9.64
N ALA A 196 -7.96 -14.96 10.70
CA ALA A 196 -6.93 -15.93 11.04
C ALA A 196 -7.52 -17.33 11.30
N ARG A 197 -8.63 -17.41 12.06
CA ARG A 197 -9.33 -18.68 12.30
C ARG A 197 -9.89 -19.27 11.02
N ARG A 198 -10.60 -18.49 10.21
CA ARG A 198 -11.21 -18.94 8.94
C ARG A 198 -10.15 -19.39 7.93
N MET A 199 -9.00 -18.70 7.87
CA MET A 199 -7.87 -19.11 7.05
C MET A 199 -7.32 -20.47 7.51
N ALA A 200 -7.11 -20.67 8.81
CA ALA A 200 -6.66 -21.97 9.32
C ALA A 200 -7.66 -23.10 9.04
N GLU A 201 -8.96 -22.84 9.14
CA GLU A 201 -10.04 -23.77 8.80
C GLU A 201 -10.01 -24.13 7.30
N ALA A 202 -9.94 -23.14 6.41
CA ALA A 202 -9.86 -23.37 4.96
C ALA A 202 -8.64 -24.20 4.55
N ILE A 203 -7.49 -23.98 5.20
CA ILE A 203 -6.28 -24.79 4.97
C ILE A 203 -6.51 -26.25 5.41
N ASN A 204 -7.07 -26.45 6.61
CA ASN A 204 -7.36 -27.79 7.13
C ASN A 204 -8.40 -28.54 6.29
N ASP A 205 -9.44 -27.84 5.81
CA ASP A 205 -10.49 -28.42 4.97
C ASP A 205 -9.96 -28.85 3.60
N THR A 206 -9.04 -28.07 3.02
CA THR A 206 -8.47 -28.37 1.69
C THR A 206 -7.43 -29.47 1.73
N LEU A 207 -6.54 -29.44 2.72
CA LEU A 207 -5.37 -30.34 2.79
C LEU A 207 -5.60 -31.57 3.69
N GLY A 208 -6.66 -31.55 4.49
CA GLY A 208 -7.01 -32.62 5.42
C GLY A 208 -6.18 -32.61 6.70
N GLY A 209 -6.83 -32.98 7.80
CA GLY A 209 -6.22 -33.05 9.13
C GLY A 209 -6.12 -31.70 9.84
N GLN A 210 -5.46 -31.69 11.01
CA GLN A 210 -5.20 -30.47 11.79
C GLN A 210 -3.76 -30.02 11.58
N ILE A 211 -3.48 -29.49 10.38
CA ILE A 211 -2.14 -29.04 9.98
C ILE A 211 -1.94 -27.53 10.16
N ALA A 212 -3.02 -26.75 10.16
CA ALA A 212 -3.01 -25.31 10.34
C ALA A 212 -3.69 -24.89 11.64
N GLN A 213 -3.10 -23.91 12.33
CA GLN A 213 -3.64 -23.33 13.55
C GLN A 213 -3.39 -21.82 13.59
N ALA A 214 -4.42 -21.04 13.88
CA ALA A 214 -4.28 -19.62 14.21
C ALA A 214 -3.60 -19.49 15.58
N VAL A 215 -2.45 -18.81 15.62
CA VAL A 215 -1.67 -18.57 16.84
C VAL A 215 -2.16 -17.29 17.51
N ASP A 216 -2.42 -16.25 16.72
CA ASP A 216 -2.96 -14.96 17.14
C ASP A 216 -3.79 -14.34 15.99
N GLY A 217 -4.16 -13.05 16.09
CA GLY A 217 -4.96 -12.35 15.08
C GLY A 217 -4.24 -12.10 13.75
N THR A 218 -2.94 -12.35 13.66
CA THR A 218 -2.14 -12.13 12.45
C THR A 218 -1.47 -13.42 11.99
N SER A 219 -0.99 -14.24 12.91
CA SER A 219 -0.09 -15.36 12.66
C SER A 219 -0.85 -16.68 12.58
N ILE A 220 -0.73 -17.38 11.44
CA ILE A 220 -1.27 -18.73 11.22
C ILE A 220 -0.09 -19.68 11.01
N ARG A 221 0.05 -20.69 11.86
CA ARG A 221 1.10 -21.69 11.77
C ARG A 221 0.60 -22.92 11.04
N VAL A 222 1.28 -23.33 9.98
CA VAL A 222 0.92 -24.46 9.12
C VAL A 222 2.06 -25.47 9.09
N ARG A 223 1.77 -26.74 9.36
CA ARG A 223 2.76 -27.83 9.27
C ARG A 223 3.08 -28.11 7.80
N ALA A 224 4.36 -28.10 7.45
CA ALA A 224 4.81 -28.25 6.07
C ALA A 224 5.84 -29.38 5.92
N PRO A 225 5.95 -30.01 4.73
CA PRO A 225 6.97 -31.02 4.46
C PRO A 225 8.39 -30.48 4.65
N ARG A 226 9.32 -31.32 5.12
CA ARG A 226 10.74 -30.95 5.30
C ARG A 226 11.51 -30.91 3.99
N ASP A 227 11.08 -31.67 2.99
CA ASP A 227 11.70 -31.67 1.67
C ASP A 227 11.42 -30.33 0.96
N ALA A 228 12.45 -29.71 0.41
CA ALA A 228 12.35 -28.39 -0.22
C ALA A 228 11.45 -28.40 -1.48
N THR A 229 11.48 -29.49 -2.25
CA THR A 229 10.67 -29.61 -3.48
C THR A 229 9.20 -29.79 -3.14
N GLU A 230 8.90 -30.65 -2.17
CA GLU A 230 7.53 -30.83 -1.67
C GLU A 230 7.00 -29.56 -1.02
N ARG A 231 7.87 -28.81 -0.33
CA ARG A 231 7.50 -27.53 0.32
C ARG A 231 7.08 -26.46 -0.68
N VAL A 232 7.73 -26.36 -1.84
CA VAL A 232 7.32 -25.42 -2.90
C VAL A 232 5.94 -25.77 -3.43
N ASN A 233 5.67 -27.06 -3.70
CA ASN A 233 4.36 -27.53 -4.16
C ASN A 233 3.27 -27.30 -3.11
N PHE A 234 3.59 -27.58 -1.84
CA PHE A 234 2.71 -27.35 -0.70
C PHE A 234 2.34 -25.87 -0.58
N LEU A 235 3.34 -24.97 -0.62
CA LEU A 235 3.13 -23.53 -0.55
C LEU A 235 2.25 -23.04 -1.70
N SER A 236 2.54 -23.46 -2.93
CA SER A 236 1.73 -23.10 -4.10
C SER A 236 0.28 -23.54 -3.95
N THR A 237 0.03 -24.70 -3.35
CA THR A 237 -1.33 -25.18 -3.07
C THR A 237 -2.01 -24.29 -2.04
N VAL A 238 -1.36 -24.03 -0.90
CA VAL A 238 -1.89 -23.18 0.18
C VAL A 238 -2.19 -21.76 -0.31
N GLU A 239 -1.27 -21.15 -1.04
CA GLU A 239 -1.40 -19.76 -1.54
C GLU A 239 -2.61 -19.54 -2.46
N ASN A 240 -3.08 -20.60 -3.14
CA ASN A 240 -4.23 -20.56 -4.03
C ASN A 240 -5.53 -21.02 -3.36
N ILE A 241 -5.52 -21.34 -2.06
CA ILE A 241 -6.75 -21.61 -1.31
C ILE A 241 -7.54 -20.31 -1.19
N ASP A 242 -8.82 -20.41 -1.52
CA ASP A 242 -9.81 -19.36 -1.35
C ASP A 242 -10.47 -19.50 0.02
N PHE A 243 -10.61 -18.37 0.72
CA PHE A 243 -11.43 -18.31 1.93
C PHE A 243 -12.17 -16.98 2.00
N ASP A 244 -13.16 -16.89 2.89
CA ASP A 244 -13.91 -15.65 3.15
C ASP A 244 -13.31 -14.96 4.39
N PRO A 245 -12.50 -13.89 4.22
CA PRO A 245 -11.99 -13.12 5.35
C PRO A 245 -13.14 -12.52 6.15
N ALA A 246 -12.87 -12.08 7.38
CA ALA A 246 -13.86 -11.32 8.10
C ALA A 246 -14.11 -9.97 7.42
N GLU A 247 -15.31 -9.45 7.57
CA GLU A 247 -15.61 -8.09 7.14
C GLU A 247 -14.72 -7.10 7.91
N GLU A 248 -13.98 -6.27 7.16
CA GLU A 248 -13.17 -5.24 7.77
C GLU A 248 -14.03 -4.23 8.54
N ALA A 249 -13.45 -3.62 9.58
CA ALA A 249 -14.09 -2.52 10.27
C ALA A 249 -14.45 -1.40 9.27
N ALA A 250 -15.65 -0.83 9.42
CA ALA A 250 -16.08 0.29 8.61
C ALA A 250 -15.11 1.48 8.77
N LYS A 251 -14.43 1.90 7.71
CA LYS A 251 -13.45 3.00 7.73
C LYS A 251 -13.89 4.16 6.84
N ILE A 252 -13.54 5.37 7.25
CA ILE A 252 -13.69 6.61 6.49
C ILE A 252 -12.29 7.19 6.37
N VAL A 253 -11.78 7.32 5.15
CA VAL A 253 -10.45 7.89 4.89
C VAL A 253 -10.63 9.28 4.31
N VAL A 254 -10.00 10.28 4.91
CA VAL A 254 -10.06 11.66 4.42
C VAL A 254 -8.66 12.20 4.19
N ASN A 255 -8.40 12.66 2.97
CA ASN A 255 -7.16 13.35 2.65
C ASN A 255 -7.31 14.85 2.90
N SER A 256 -6.65 15.32 3.95
CA SER A 256 -6.75 16.70 4.43
C SER A 256 -6.26 17.75 3.45
N ARG A 257 -5.34 17.37 2.54
CA ARG A 257 -4.75 18.27 1.54
C ARG A 257 -5.59 18.39 0.27
N THR A 258 -6.11 17.28 -0.21
CA THR A 258 -6.87 17.22 -1.48
C THR A 258 -8.37 17.31 -1.29
N GLY A 259 -8.86 17.09 -0.06
CA GLY A 259 -10.29 17.01 0.23
C GLY A 259 -10.95 15.71 -0.22
N THR A 260 -10.17 14.71 -0.63
CA THR A 260 -10.69 13.41 -1.08
C THR A 260 -11.21 12.62 0.12
N ILE A 261 -12.47 12.16 0.05
CA ILE A 261 -13.12 11.34 1.09
C ILE A 261 -13.47 9.98 0.49
N VAL A 262 -13.06 8.91 1.17
CA VAL A 262 -13.39 7.53 0.80
C VAL A 262 -14.17 6.89 1.95
N VAL A 263 -15.37 6.41 1.65
CA VAL A 263 -16.28 5.80 2.61
C VAL A 263 -16.32 4.28 2.40
N GLY A 264 -16.00 3.51 3.44
CA GLY A 264 -16.13 2.06 3.43
C GLY A 264 -17.58 1.59 3.48
N GLN A 265 -17.83 0.39 2.95
CA GLN A 265 -19.16 -0.19 2.70
C GLN A 265 -20.06 -0.28 3.96
N ASN A 266 -19.47 -0.45 5.14
CA ASN A 266 -20.22 -0.74 6.37
C ASN A 266 -20.36 0.46 7.33
N VAL A 267 -20.06 1.69 6.87
CA VAL A 267 -20.18 2.88 7.72
C VAL A 267 -21.65 3.22 7.94
N ARG A 268 -22.09 3.22 9.20
CA ARG A 268 -23.45 3.61 9.60
C ARG A 268 -23.47 4.92 10.38
N LEU A 269 -24.50 5.71 10.15
CA LEU A 269 -24.77 6.94 10.88
C LEU A 269 -25.89 6.71 11.89
N ARG A 270 -25.65 7.09 13.14
CA ARG A 270 -26.66 7.17 14.21
C ARG A 270 -27.28 8.57 14.25
N PRO A 271 -28.49 8.70 14.83
CA PRO A 271 -29.13 10.00 14.99
C PRO A 271 -28.23 10.98 15.73
N ALA A 272 -28.05 12.17 15.15
CA ALA A 272 -27.24 13.24 15.72
C ALA A 272 -27.55 14.56 15.03
N ALA A 273 -27.37 15.67 15.74
CA ALA A 273 -27.47 17.01 15.17
C ALA A 273 -26.19 17.78 15.47
N ILE A 274 -25.61 18.42 14.45
CA ILE A 274 -24.40 19.21 14.58
C ILE A 274 -24.50 20.51 13.77
N THR A 275 -23.96 21.59 14.34
CA THR A 275 -23.85 22.87 13.65
C THR A 275 -22.37 23.24 13.50
N HIS A 276 -21.94 23.48 12.27
CA HIS A 276 -20.56 23.85 11.94
C HIS A 276 -20.54 24.84 10.77
N GLY A 277 -19.79 25.95 10.87
CA GLY A 277 -19.64 26.91 9.76
C GLY A 277 -20.96 27.56 9.26
N GLY A 278 -22.01 27.60 10.09
CA GLY A 278 -23.34 28.07 9.70
C GLY A 278 -24.20 27.04 8.95
N LEU A 279 -23.71 25.79 8.83
CA LEU A 279 -24.46 24.62 8.38
C LEU A 279 -24.99 23.85 9.59
N THR A 280 -26.26 23.47 9.57
CA THR A 280 -26.83 22.55 10.57
C THR A 280 -27.15 21.23 9.89
N VAL A 281 -26.47 20.16 10.31
CA VAL A 281 -26.69 18.80 9.83
C VAL A 281 -27.49 18.04 10.89
N THR A 282 -28.67 17.56 10.54
CA THR A 282 -29.54 16.74 11.40
C THR A 282 -29.74 15.36 10.78
N ILE A 283 -29.37 14.32 11.51
CA ILE A 283 -29.55 12.91 11.16
C ILE A 283 -30.66 12.37 12.05
N ASN A 284 -31.77 11.99 11.46
CA ASN A 284 -32.92 11.39 12.15
C ASN A 284 -33.07 9.92 11.74
N GLU A 285 -33.51 9.06 12.65
CA GLU A 285 -33.87 7.67 12.36
C GLU A 285 -35.37 7.50 12.58
N ASN A 286 -36.09 7.16 11.51
CA ASN A 286 -37.52 6.87 11.52
C ASN A 286 -37.71 5.36 11.40
N LEU A 287 -38.44 4.75 12.34
CA LEU A 287 -38.82 3.35 12.25
C LEU A 287 -40.07 3.22 11.38
N ASN A 288 -39.95 2.54 10.24
CA ASN A 288 -41.09 2.24 9.39
C ASN A 288 -41.63 0.85 9.73
N VAL A 289 -42.95 0.73 9.88
CA VAL A 289 -43.61 -0.52 10.26
C VAL A 289 -44.32 -1.06 9.03
N SER A 290 -43.82 -2.18 8.48
CA SER A 290 -44.52 -2.90 7.42
C SER A 290 -45.43 -3.94 8.07
N GLN A 291 -46.69 -3.56 8.30
CA GLN A 291 -47.72 -4.47 8.79
C GLN A 291 -48.60 -4.90 7.61
N PRO A 292 -48.63 -6.20 7.27
CA PRO A 292 -49.50 -6.69 6.21
C PRO A 292 -50.97 -6.68 6.64
N ASN A 293 -51.89 -6.71 5.66
CA ASN A 293 -53.33 -6.52 5.88
C ASN A 293 -53.92 -7.47 6.94
N PRO A 294 -54.97 -7.05 7.67
CA PRO A 294 -55.66 -7.92 8.63
C PRO A 294 -56.08 -9.24 7.97
N LEU A 295 -55.91 -10.37 8.68
CA LEU A 295 -56.12 -11.76 8.21
C LEU A 295 -55.07 -12.32 7.23
N SER A 296 -54.03 -11.56 6.88
CA SER A 296 -52.85 -12.14 6.22
C SER A 296 -51.99 -12.90 7.24
N GLN A 297 -51.39 -14.03 6.85
CA GLN A 297 -50.42 -14.75 7.69
C GLN A 297 -49.02 -14.10 7.68
N GLY A 298 -48.91 -12.84 7.27
CA GLY A 298 -47.62 -12.13 7.24
C GLY A 298 -47.25 -11.60 8.62
N GLN A 299 -45.96 -11.62 8.95
CA GLN A 299 -45.44 -11.05 10.20
C GLN A 299 -45.14 -9.57 10.01
N THR A 300 -45.51 -8.73 10.99
CA THR A 300 -45.09 -7.33 11.01
C THR A 300 -43.56 -7.26 11.16
N VAL A 301 -42.88 -6.59 10.24
CA VAL A 301 -41.43 -6.34 10.33
C VAL A 301 -41.19 -4.84 10.55
N VAL A 302 -40.34 -4.53 11.53
CA VAL A 302 -39.88 -3.16 11.79
C VAL A 302 -38.56 -2.95 11.05
N THR A 303 -38.51 -2.00 10.12
CA THR A 303 -37.29 -1.65 9.39
C THR A 303 -36.86 -0.22 9.74
N PRO A 304 -35.62 0.00 10.19
CA PRO A 304 -35.11 1.35 10.43
C PRO A 304 -34.83 2.10 9.12
N GLN A 305 -35.17 3.39 9.07
CA GLN A 305 -34.96 4.28 7.93
C GLN A 305 -34.42 5.64 8.41
N SER A 306 -33.18 5.97 8.06
CA SER A 306 -32.60 7.28 8.43
C SER A 306 -32.91 8.36 7.38
N ASN A 307 -32.99 9.63 7.81
CA ASN A 307 -33.11 10.83 6.99
C ASN A 307 -32.03 11.85 7.43
N VAL A 308 -31.28 12.42 6.50
CA VAL A 308 -30.31 13.51 6.75
C VAL A 308 -30.89 14.82 6.23
N GLN A 309 -30.81 15.91 7.00
CA GLN A 309 -31.20 17.27 6.58
C GLN A 309 -30.04 18.22 6.84
N VAL A 310 -29.67 19.04 5.85
CA VAL A 310 -28.62 20.06 5.97
C VAL A 310 -29.22 21.43 5.67
N ASP A 311 -29.23 22.31 6.66
CA ASP A 311 -29.76 23.68 6.53
C ASP A 311 -28.62 24.70 6.53
N GLN A 312 -28.59 25.55 5.49
CA GLN A 312 -27.79 26.78 5.41
C GLN A 312 -28.75 27.97 5.39
N ASN A 313 -28.39 29.07 6.06
CA ASN A 313 -29.23 30.27 6.23
C ASN A 313 -29.66 31.03 4.94
N LYS A 314 -29.59 30.42 3.76
CA LYS A 314 -30.32 30.83 2.54
C LYS A 314 -30.84 29.61 1.78
N SER A 315 -32.18 29.48 1.82
CA SER A 315 -33.07 28.54 1.15
C SER A 315 -32.53 27.76 -0.06
N LYS A 316 -32.44 26.44 0.10
CA LYS A 316 -32.88 25.43 -0.89
C LYS A 316 -33.09 24.11 -0.14
N MET A 317 -34.34 23.65 -0.09
CA MET A 317 -34.66 22.34 0.48
C MET A 317 -34.24 21.25 -0.50
N VAL A 318 -33.28 20.42 -0.11
CA VAL A 318 -32.92 19.19 -0.81
C VAL A 318 -33.79 18.06 -0.27
N LYS A 319 -34.49 17.35 -1.16
CA LYS A 319 -35.34 16.20 -0.82
C LYS A 319 -34.48 14.93 -0.86
N PHE A 320 -34.50 14.15 0.21
CA PHE A 320 -33.74 12.91 0.34
C PHE A 320 -34.64 11.68 0.13
N ASP A 321 -34.11 10.67 -0.55
CA ASP A 321 -34.71 9.33 -0.65
C ASP A 321 -34.27 8.46 0.55
N PRO A 322 -35.10 7.50 0.98
CA PRO A 322 -34.88 6.73 2.21
C PRO A 322 -33.73 5.71 2.10
N GLY A 323 -32.86 5.69 3.13
CA GLY A 323 -31.73 4.74 3.24
C GLY A 323 -30.35 5.40 3.12
N VAL A 324 -30.12 6.46 3.90
CA VAL A 324 -28.93 7.34 3.76
C VAL A 324 -27.66 6.66 4.27
N THR A 325 -26.67 6.59 3.38
CA THR A 325 -25.29 6.23 3.67
C THR A 325 -24.46 7.47 3.97
N LEU A 326 -23.25 7.31 4.50
CA LEU A 326 -22.35 8.45 4.66
C LEU A 326 -21.99 9.13 3.32
N ASP A 327 -22.06 8.39 2.20
CA ASP A 327 -21.90 8.96 0.85
C ASP A 327 -22.93 10.06 0.56
N ASP A 328 -24.18 9.86 0.98
CA ASP A 328 -25.26 10.82 0.80
C ASP A 328 -25.06 12.08 1.65
N LEU A 329 -24.49 11.95 2.85
CA LEU A 329 -24.10 13.10 3.69
C LEU A 329 -22.98 13.90 3.00
N VAL A 330 -21.93 13.23 2.52
CA VAL A 330 -20.79 13.90 1.87
C VAL A 330 -21.25 14.63 0.61
N ARG A 331 -22.12 14.01 -0.20
CA ARG A 331 -22.74 14.66 -1.37
C ARG A 331 -23.58 15.87 -0.98
N ALA A 332 -24.47 15.73 0.01
CA ALA A 332 -25.32 16.83 0.45
C ALA A 332 -24.53 18.03 0.96
N VAL A 333 -23.45 17.79 1.71
CA VAL A 333 -22.59 18.87 2.23
C VAL A 333 -21.77 19.52 1.11
N ASN A 334 -21.27 18.74 0.13
CA ASN A 334 -20.60 19.27 -1.06
C ASN A 334 -21.55 20.08 -1.96
N ASP A 335 -22.78 19.64 -2.15
CA ASP A 335 -23.79 20.30 -2.99
C ASP A 335 -24.22 21.67 -2.44
N ILE A 336 -24.07 21.88 -1.12
CA ILE A 336 -24.34 23.15 -0.43
C ILE A 336 -23.10 24.08 -0.44
N GLY A 337 -21.99 23.62 -1.03
CA GLY A 337 -20.79 24.43 -1.24
C GLY A 337 -19.87 24.53 -0.03
N ALA A 338 -19.93 23.56 0.89
CA ALA A 338 -18.98 23.49 1.99
C ALA A 338 -17.58 23.12 1.45
N GLY A 339 -16.53 23.69 2.05
CA GLY A 339 -15.16 23.32 1.71
C GLY A 339 -14.81 21.94 2.27
N PRO A 340 -13.79 21.26 1.72
CA PRO A 340 -13.36 19.97 2.27
C PRO A 340 -13.01 20.01 3.76
N SER A 341 -12.47 21.14 4.23
CA SER A 341 -12.18 21.38 5.66
C SER A 341 -13.44 21.39 6.54
N ASP A 342 -14.56 21.88 6.01
CA ASP A 342 -15.84 21.93 6.73
C ASP A 342 -16.45 20.52 6.84
N VAL A 343 -16.37 19.72 5.77
CA VAL A 343 -16.81 18.31 5.78
C VAL A 343 -15.98 17.51 6.78
N MET A 344 -14.66 17.70 6.80
CA MET A 344 -13.79 17.06 7.79
C MET A 344 -14.20 17.38 9.22
N ALA A 345 -14.41 18.66 9.53
CA ALA A 345 -14.80 19.08 10.87
C ALA A 345 -16.17 18.50 11.29
N ILE A 346 -17.12 18.40 10.36
CA ILE A 346 -18.41 17.73 10.59
C ILE A 346 -18.21 16.24 10.87
N LEU A 347 -17.39 15.53 10.08
CA LEU A 347 -17.11 14.11 10.28
C LEU A 347 -16.38 13.84 11.61
N GLU A 348 -15.39 14.65 11.96
CA GLU A 348 -14.68 14.55 13.24
C GLU A 348 -15.62 14.75 14.43
N ALA A 349 -16.48 15.75 14.36
CA ALA A 349 -17.39 16.06 15.45
C ALA A 349 -18.55 15.06 15.54
N LEU A 350 -19.04 14.50 14.42
CA LEU A 350 -19.94 13.34 14.42
C LEU A 350 -19.27 12.09 15.00
N LYS A 351 -17.97 11.87 14.74
CA LYS A 351 -17.19 10.79 15.36
C LYS A 351 -17.05 10.98 16.88
N GLN A 352 -16.74 12.19 17.34
CA GLN A 352 -16.66 12.53 18.77
C GLN A 352 -18.01 12.38 19.48
N ALA A 353 -19.12 12.72 18.81
CA ALA A 353 -20.47 12.52 19.31
C ALA A 353 -20.91 11.04 19.31
N GLY A 354 -20.08 10.13 18.79
CA GLY A 354 -20.43 8.71 18.62
C GLY A 354 -21.45 8.45 17.51
N ALA A 355 -21.80 9.46 16.72
CA ALA A 355 -22.78 9.34 15.65
C ALA A 355 -22.29 8.48 14.47
N ILE A 356 -20.98 8.30 14.32
CA ILE A 356 -20.39 7.46 13.28
C ILE A 356 -20.01 6.09 13.84
N GLN A 357 -20.58 5.03 13.28
CA GLN A 357 -20.15 3.65 13.49
C GLN A 357 -19.13 3.26 12.42
N GLY A 358 -17.89 3.65 12.69
CA GLY A 358 -16.73 3.40 11.82
C GLY A 358 -15.50 4.15 12.33
N GLU A 359 -14.32 3.78 11.88
CA GLU A 359 -13.06 4.47 12.17
C GLU A 359 -12.85 5.61 11.18
N LEU A 360 -12.43 6.78 11.66
CA LEU A 360 -12.08 7.93 10.84
C LEU A 360 -10.56 8.06 10.78
N VAL A 361 -9.99 7.96 9.58
CA VAL A 361 -8.56 8.02 9.31
C VAL A 361 -8.26 9.26 8.47
N VAL A 362 -7.31 10.09 8.92
CA VAL A 362 -6.90 11.32 8.23
C VAL A 362 -5.50 11.15 7.65
N ILE A 363 -5.34 11.46 6.36
CA ILE A 363 -4.09 11.34 5.59
C ILE A 363 -3.64 12.64 4.93
#